data_AF-A0A7S0MEI7-F1
#
_entry.id   AF-A0A7S0MEI7-F1
#
_cell.length_a   1.000
_cell.length_b   1.000
_cell.length_c   1.000
_cell.angle_alpha   90.00
_cell.angle_beta   90.00
_cell.angle_gamma   90.00
#
_symmetry.space_group_name_H-M   'P 1'
#
loop_
_entity.id
_entity.type
_entity.pdbx_description
1 polymer ?
#
loop_
_entity_poly.entity_id
_entity_poly.type
_entity_poly.pdbx_seq_one_letter_code
_entity_poly.pdbx_strand_id
1 'polypeptide(L)'
;SCFMKGCSDIPLPAILQWLPQIFSELSCASKRGDKEYKNALMPLLARFALDFPQAVFLSLRVVRNEVFNGKEETSFLENAGINTAARNGLENFCRSLQLLQDPEEQLKDFLKSPNAADYKALYEDCLSENNPAL
;
A
#
# COMPACT_ATOMS: atom_id res chain seq x y z
N SER A 1 -15.82 15.06 -20.21
CA SER A 1 -15.88 15.73 -18.90
C SER A 1 -14.76 16.76 -18.80
N CYS A 2 -15.04 17.96 -18.28
CA CYS A 2 -14.03 19.03 -18.18
C CYS A 2 -12.91 18.71 -17.17
N PHE A 3 -13.17 17.82 -16.22
CA PHE A 3 -12.23 17.38 -15.18
C PHE A 3 -10.98 16.67 -15.76
N MET A 4 -11.18 15.72 -16.67
CA MET A 4 -10.08 14.94 -17.28
C MET A 4 -9.13 15.80 -18.12
N LYS A 5 -9.67 16.85 -18.76
CA LYS A 5 -8.89 17.79 -19.58
C LYS A 5 -8.11 18.80 -18.72
N GLY A 6 -8.62 19.15 -17.54
CA GLY A 6 -7.88 19.96 -16.56
C GLY A 6 -6.71 19.20 -15.94
N CYS A 7 -6.87 17.91 -15.64
CA CYS A 7 -5.82 17.10 -15.02
C CYS A 7 -4.65 16.76 -15.97
N SER A 8 -4.85 16.71 -17.29
CA SER A 8 -3.78 16.47 -18.26
C SER A 8 -2.75 17.60 -18.30
N ASP A 9 -3.21 18.83 -18.07
CA ASP A 9 -2.42 20.04 -18.32
C ASP A 9 -1.66 20.53 -17.06
N ILE A 10 -1.96 19.92 -15.90
CA ILE A 10 -1.26 20.24 -14.64
C ILE A 10 0.12 19.56 -14.64
N PRO A 11 1.20 20.30 -14.31
CA PRO A 11 2.51 19.70 -14.11
C PRO A 11 2.51 18.71 -12.94
N LEU A 12 2.89 17.45 -13.19
CA LEU A 12 2.89 16.41 -12.17
C LEU A 12 3.71 16.77 -10.91
N PRO A 13 4.88 17.44 -10.98
CA PRO A 13 5.60 17.86 -9.78
C PRO A 13 4.77 18.76 -8.85
N ALA A 14 3.89 19.61 -9.39
CA ALA A 14 3.09 20.54 -8.61
C ALA A 14 2.01 19.83 -7.77
N ILE A 15 1.59 18.65 -8.21
CA ILE A 15 0.55 17.83 -7.57
C ILE A 15 1.10 16.56 -6.91
N LEU A 16 2.41 16.30 -7.01
CA LEU A 16 3.06 15.13 -6.42
C LEU A 16 2.87 15.06 -4.90
N GLN A 17 2.92 16.21 -4.22
CA GLN A 17 2.65 16.30 -2.78
C GLN A 17 1.23 15.86 -2.39
N TRP A 18 0.28 15.81 -3.34
CA TRP A 18 -1.10 15.39 -3.11
C TRP A 18 -1.35 13.92 -3.50
N LEU A 19 -0.31 13.22 -3.96
CA LEU A 19 -0.42 11.82 -4.36
C LEU A 19 -1.01 10.91 -3.26
N PRO A 20 -0.65 11.03 -1.97
CA PRO A 20 -1.28 10.25 -0.91
C PRO A 20 -2.79 10.52 -0.78
N GLN A 21 -3.23 11.78 -0.93
CA GLN A 21 -4.64 12.16 -0.89
C GLN A 21 -5.40 11.59 -2.10
N ILE A 22 -4.80 11.61 -3.29
CA ILE A 22 -5.38 10.99 -4.49
C ILE A 22 -5.60 9.48 -4.26
N PHE A 23 -4.63 8.80 -3.64
CA PHE A 23 -4.76 7.38 -3.28
C PHE A 23 -5.80 7.13 -2.17
N SER A 24 -5.93 8.05 -1.21
CA SER A 24 -6.98 8.00 -0.19
C SER A 24 -8.38 8.14 -0.81
N GLU A 25 -8.58 9.10 -1.71
CA GLU A 25 -9.84 9.29 -2.44
C GLU A 25 -10.18 8.08 -3.32
N LEU A 26 -9.16 7.48 -3.94
CA LEU A 26 -9.31 6.25 -4.71
C LEU A 26 -9.78 5.08 -3.82
N SER A 27 -9.23 4.95 -2.61
CA SER A 27 -9.70 3.96 -1.63
C SER A 27 -11.16 4.21 -1.24
N CYS A 28 -11.51 5.45 -0.92
CA CYS A 28 -12.89 5.83 -0.60
C CYS A 28 -13.86 5.51 -1.74
N ALA A 29 -13.47 5.80 -2.99
CA ALA A 29 -14.26 5.47 -4.17
C ALA A 29 -14.43 3.95 -4.34
N SER A 30 -13.35 3.16 -4.18
CA SER A 30 -13.40 1.70 -4.21
C SER A 30 -14.34 1.13 -3.13
N LYS A 31 -14.26 1.61 -1.89
CA LYS A 31 -15.16 1.19 -0.79
C LYS A 31 -16.63 1.53 -1.05
N ARG A 32 -16.90 2.66 -1.71
CA ARG A 32 -18.26 3.08 -2.11
C ARG A 32 -18.76 2.37 -3.37
N GLY A 33 -17.91 1.64 -4.08
CA GLY A 33 -18.24 1.04 -5.38
C GLY A 33 -18.35 2.05 -6.53
N ASP A 34 -17.79 3.26 -6.38
CA ASP A 34 -17.83 4.32 -7.38
C ASP A 34 -16.79 4.07 -8.48
N LYS A 35 -17.21 3.30 -9.49
CA LYS A 35 -16.37 2.93 -10.62
C LYS A 35 -16.04 4.10 -11.55
N GLU A 36 -16.94 5.08 -11.67
CA GLU A 36 -16.74 6.21 -12.58
C GLU A 36 -15.62 7.12 -12.06
N TYR A 37 -15.65 7.42 -10.77
CA TYR A 37 -14.61 8.22 -10.12
C TYR A 37 -13.27 7.47 -10.09
N LYS A 38 -13.27 6.16 -9.76
CA LYS A 38 -12.05 5.32 -9.84
C LYS A 38 -11.44 5.40 -11.24
N ASN A 39 -12.24 5.19 -12.29
CA ASN A 39 -11.79 5.22 -13.68
C ASN A 39 -11.28 6.61 -14.12
N ALA A 40 -11.84 7.69 -13.58
CA ALA A 40 -11.37 9.05 -13.85
C ALA A 40 -9.99 9.34 -13.26
N LEU A 41 -9.64 8.74 -12.12
CA LEU A 41 -8.33 8.92 -11.48
C LEU A 41 -7.23 8.04 -12.08
N MET A 42 -7.58 6.90 -12.70
CA MET A 42 -6.60 5.95 -13.24
C MET A 42 -5.60 6.58 -14.24
N PRO A 43 -6.00 7.43 -15.21
CA PRO A 43 -5.05 8.04 -16.13
C PRO A 43 -4.08 9.01 -15.47
N LEU A 44 -4.51 9.74 -14.44
CA LEU A 44 -3.64 10.61 -13.67
C LEU A 44 -2.58 9.79 -12.92
N LEU A 45 -3.01 8.69 -12.30
CA LEU A 45 -2.12 7.77 -11.60
C LEU A 45 -1.14 7.08 -12.54
N ALA A 46 -1.58 6.69 -13.75
CA ALA A 46 -0.71 6.14 -14.77
C ALA A 46 0.39 7.13 -15.18
N ARG A 47 0.07 8.42 -15.33
CA ARG A 47 1.07 9.49 -15.58
C ARG A 47 2.07 9.61 -14.44
N PHE A 48 1.60 9.66 -13.20
CA PHE A 48 2.50 9.67 -12.04
C PHE A 48 3.40 8.44 -11.99
N ALA A 49 2.90 7.30 -12.45
CA ALA A 49 3.65 6.06 -12.35
C ALA A 49 4.78 5.97 -13.40
N LEU A 50 4.60 6.61 -14.56
CA LEU A 50 5.66 6.76 -15.56
C LEU A 50 6.78 7.69 -15.07
N ASP A 51 6.44 8.84 -14.50
CA ASP A 51 7.43 9.86 -14.12
C ASP A 51 7.98 9.66 -12.70
N PHE A 52 7.20 9.07 -11.79
CA PHE A 52 7.51 8.90 -10.37
C PHE A 52 7.09 7.51 -9.83
N PRO A 53 7.56 6.40 -10.43
CA PRO A 53 7.11 5.04 -10.09
C PRO A 53 7.27 4.70 -8.60
N GLN A 54 8.38 5.11 -7.98
CA GLN A 54 8.60 4.89 -6.54
C GLN A 54 7.57 5.61 -5.65
N ALA A 55 7.15 6.83 -6.02
CA ALA A 55 6.18 7.59 -5.22
C ALA A 55 4.78 6.97 -5.30
N VAL A 56 4.41 6.48 -6.50
CA VAL A 56 3.20 5.71 -6.74
C VAL A 56 3.21 4.42 -5.94
N PHE A 57 4.31 3.67 -6.00
CA PHE A 57 4.46 2.42 -5.24
C PHE A 57 4.27 2.62 -3.73
N LEU A 58 4.97 3.60 -3.14
CA LEU A 58 4.89 3.87 -1.71
C LEU A 58 3.50 4.32 -1.28
N SER A 59 2.87 5.20 -2.06
CA SER A 59 1.51 5.67 -1.77
C SER A 59 0.48 4.54 -1.91
N LEU A 60 0.65 3.68 -2.92
CA LEU A 60 -0.21 2.53 -3.13
C LEU A 60 -0.08 1.51 -1.99
N ARG A 61 1.13 1.24 -1.49
CA ARG A 61 1.38 0.27 -0.40
C ARG A 61 0.53 0.55 0.84
N VAL A 62 0.22 1.82 1.13
CA VAL A 62 -0.61 2.24 2.27
C VAL A 62 -2.08 1.85 2.08
N VAL A 63 -2.62 1.98 0.87
CA VAL A 63 -4.06 1.77 0.58
C VAL A 63 -4.34 0.52 -0.26
N ARG A 64 -3.34 -0.33 -0.50
CA ARG A 64 -3.38 -1.36 -1.55
C ARG A 64 -4.58 -2.29 -1.43
N ASN A 65 -4.86 -2.75 -0.20
CA ASN A 65 -5.90 -3.74 0.09
C ASN A 65 -7.32 -3.16 -0.05
N GLU A 66 -7.43 -1.84 -0.17
CA GLU A 66 -8.70 -1.12 -0.27
C GLU A 66 -9.01 -0.72 -1.72
N VAL A 67 -7.97 -0.53 -2.54
CA VAL A 67 -8.09 0.02 -3.89
C VAL A 67 -8.18 -1.05 -4.97
N PHE A 68 -7.37 -2.10 -4.85
CA PHE A 68 -7.22 -3.14 -5.87
C PHE A 68 -7.47 -4.53 -5.30
N ASN A 69 -8.05 -5.40 -6.12
CA ASN A 69 -7.84 -6.84 -5.95
C ASN A 69 -6.45 -7.19 -6.50
N GLY A 70 -5.76 -8.20 -5.95
CA GLY A 70 -4.33 -8.44 -6.25
C GLY A 70 -3.97 -8.58 -7.74
N LYS A 71 -4.93 -8.94 -8.61
CA LYS A 71 -4.73 -8.98 -10.07
C LYS A 71 -4.72 -7.58 -10.69
N GLU A 72 -5.65 -6.70 -10.31
CA GLU A 72 -5.69 -5.30 -10.77
C GLU A 72 -4.44 -4.51 -10.36
N GLU A 73 -3.94 -4.74 -9.13
CA GLU A 73 -2.73 -4.07 -8.63
C GLU A 73 -1.52 -4.41 -9.51
N THR A 74 -1.36 -5.69 -9.81
CA THR A 74 -0.21 -6.18 -10.59
C THR A 74 -0.24 -5.59 -11.99
N SER A 75 -1.39 -5.62 -12.67
CA SER A 75 -1.54 -5.00 -14.00
C SER A 75 -1.32 -3.48 -13.96
N PHE A 76 -1.78 -2.78 -12.92
CA PHE A 76 -1.52 -1.36 -12.77
C PHE A 76 -0.03 -1.05 -12.59
N LEU A 77 0.66 -1.77 -11.71
CA LEU A 77 2.08 -1.59 -11.45
C LEU A 77 2.96 -1.95 -12.66
N GLU A 78 2.60 -2.99 -13.42
CA GLU A 78 3.29 -3.34 -14.66
C GLU A 78 3.12 -2.26 -15.73
N ASN A 79 1.90 -1.75 -15.92
CA ASN A 79 1.62 -0.64 -16.83
C ASN A 79 2.32 0.67 -16.41
N ALA A 80 2.60 0.81 -15.11
CA ALA A 80 3.39 1.88 -14.53
C ALA A 80 4.91 1.74 -14.75
N GLY A 81 5.38 0.66 -15.39
CA GLY A 81 6.82 0.40 -15.54
C GLY A 81 7.49 -0.12 -14.27
N ILE A 82 6.72 -0.42 -13.21
CA ILE A 82 7.21 -1.05 -11.98
C ILE A 82 7.17 -2.56 -12.21
N ASN A 83 8.22 -3.08 -12.85
CA ASN A 83 8.36 -4.51 -13.06
C ASN A 83 8.58 -5.26 -11.73
N THR A 84 8.47 -6.59 -11.78
CA THR A 84 8.60 -7.46 -10.60
C THR A 84 9.91 -7.25 -9.83
N ALA A 85 11.02 -7.00 -10.51
CA ALA A 85 12.31 -6.78 -9.84
C ALA A 85 12.33 -5.45 -9.08
N ALA A 86 11.84 -4.37 -9.70
CA ALA A 86 11.70 -3.06 -9.06
C ALA A 86 10.74 -3.11 -7.87
N ARG A 87 9.60 -3.80 -8.03
CA ARG A 87 8.63 -4.06 -6.95
C ARG A 87 9.28 -4.77 -5.78
N ASN A 88 9.99 -5.88 -6.04
CA ASN A 88 10.67 -6.65 -5.00
C ASN A 88 11.76 -5.83 -4.31
N GLY A 89 12.50 -5.01 -5.06
CA GLY A 89 13.50 -4.09 -4.51
C GLY A 89 12.88 -3.08 -3.54
N LEU A 90 11.75 -2.46 -3.92
CA LEU A 90 11.05 -1.50 -3.08
C LEU A 90 10.39 -2.14 -1.86
N GLU A 91 9.82 -3.34 -1.98
CA GLU A 91 9.30 -4.11 -0.84
C GLU A 91 10.42 -4.48 0.14
N ASN A 92 11.56 -4.95 -0.37
CA ASN A 92 12.72 -5.28 0.46
C ASN A 92 13.26 -4.05 1.18
N PHE A 93 13.39 -2.91 0.48
CA PHE A 93 13.78 -1.65 1.09
C PHE A 93 12.84 -1.26 2.23
N CYS A 94 11.52 -1.33 1.99
CA CYS A 94 10.53 -1.02 3.01
C CYS A 94 10.62 -1.96 4.22
N ARG A 95 10.85 -3.26 3.99
CA ARG A 95 11.02 -4.25 5.06
C ARG A 95 12.31 -3.98 5.85
N SER A 96 13.40 -3.65 5.18
CA SER A 96 14.65 -3.26 5.84
C SER A 96 14.48 -2.03 6.73
N LEU A 97 13.71 -1.02 6.29
CA LEU A 97 13.39 0.13 7.13
C LEU A 97 12.58 -0.23 8.37
N GLN A 98 11.64 -1.19 8.26
CA GLN A 98 10.89 -1.68 9.43
C GLN A 98 11.80 -2.38 10.44
N LEU A 99 12.85 -3.07 9.99
CA LEU A 99 13.82 -3.72 10.88
C LEU A 99 14.74 -2.74 11.62
N LEU A 100 14.80 -1.48 11.20
CA LEU A 100 15.56 -0.43 11.89
C LEU A 100 14.81 0.17 13.08
N GLN A 101 13.50 -0.10 13.21
CA GLN A 101 12.72 0.35 14.36
C GLN A 101 13.11 -0.48 15.59
N ASP A 102 13.01 0.15 16.78
CA ASP A 102 13.27 -0.55 18.03
C ASP A 102 12.32 -1.74 18.18
N PRO A 103 12.85 -2.98 18.25
CA PRO A 103 12.02 -4.18 18.42
C PRO A 103 11.12 -4.12 19.66
N GLU A 104 11.56 -3.43 20.72
CA GLU A 104 10.80 -3.29 21.96
C GLU A 104 9.59 -2.36 21.78
N GLU A 105 9.74 -1.28 21.00
CA GLU A 105 8.62 -0.39 20.65
C GLU A 105 7.64 -1.10 19.71
N GLN A 106 8.13 -1.85 18.72
CA GLN A 106 7.29 -2.65 17.82
C GLN A 106 6.47 -3.68 18.59
N LEU A 107 7.07 -4.37 19.57
CA LEU A 107 6.37 -5.32 20.42
C LEU A 107 5.32 -4.61 21.29
N LYS A 108 5.64 -3.46 21.89
CA LYS A 108 4.68 -2.67 22.68
C LYS A 108 3.48 -2.23 21.84
N ASP A 109 3.69 -1.80 20.61
CA ASP A 109 2.60 -1.41 19.72
C ASP A 109 1.80 -2.60 19.21
N PHE A 110 2.46 -3.73 18.93
CA PHE A 110 1.78 -4.98 18.64
C PHE A 110 0.89 -5.43 19.79
N LEU A 111 1.38 -5.37 21.04
CA LEU A 111 0.62 -5.77 22.23
C LEU A 111 -0.60 -4.87 22.52
N LYS A 112 -0.64 -3.65 21.97
CA LYS A 112 -1.82 -2.77 22.03
C LYS A 112 -2.86 -3.08 20.94
N SER A 113 -2.52 -3.92 19.96
CA SER A 113 -3.43 -4.33 18.89
C SER A 113 -4.57 -5.17 19.46
N PRO A 114 -5.82 -5.01 18.98
CA PRO A 114 -6.94 -5.85 19.39
C PRO A 114 -6.70 -7.35 19.13
N ASN A 115 -5.79 -7.69 18.21
CA ASN A 115 -5.45 -9.08 17.87
C ASN A 115 -4.31 -9.64 18.74
N ALA A 116 -3.70 -8.85 19.61
CA ALA A 116 -2.58 -9.28 20.44
C ALA A 116 -2.94 -10.44 21.37
N ALA A 117 -4.19 -10.48 21.85
CA ALA A 117 -4.70 -11.54 22.69
C ALA A 117 -4.74 -12.91 21.96
N ASP A 118 -5.11 -12.91 20.68
CA ASP A 118 -5.16 -14.12 19.86
C ASP A 118 -3.76 -14.68 19.59
N TYR A 119 -2.79 -13.80 19.36
CA TYR A 119 -1.39 -14.19 19.20
C TYR A 119 -0.74 -14.67 20.50
N LYS A 120 -1.13 -14.10 21.64
CA LYS A 120 -0.70 -14.59 22.95
C LYS A 120 -1.24 -16.01 23.20
N ALA A 121 -2.51 -16.26 22.89
CA ALA A 121 -3.10 -17.60 23.00
C ALA A 121 -2.40 -18.60 22.07
N LEU A 122 -2.15 -18.23 20.80
CA LEU A 122 -1.38 -19.07 19.86
C LEU A 122 0.05 -19.36 20.33
N TYR A 123 0.72 -18.39 20.95
CA TYR A 123 2.06 -18.55 21.48
C TYR A 123 2.09 -19.46 22.72
N GLU A 124 1.13 -19.28 23.63
CA GLU A 124 0.97 -20.12 24.83
C GLU A 124 0.58 -21.56 24.44
N ASP A 125 -0.27 -21.75 23.43
CA ASP A 125 -0.61 -23.05 22.86
C ASP A 125 0.64 -23.72 22.23
N CYS A 126 1.43 -22.98 21.45
CA CYS A 126 2.68 -23.49 20.86
C CYS A 126 3.74 -23.89 21.91
N LEU A 127 3.76 -23.22 23.07
CA LEU A 127 4.61 -23.59 24.21
C LEU A 127 4.08 -24.81 24.96
N SER A 128 2.76 -25.00 24.99
CA SER A 128 2.12 -26.16 25.59
C SER A 128 2.24 -27.43 24.74
N GLU A 129 2.31 -27.29 23.40
CA GLU A 129 2.44 -28.41 22.46
C GLU A 129 3.91 -28.87 22.27
N ASN A 130 4.90 -28.09 22.72
CA ASN A 130 6.33 -28.43 22.64
C ASN A 130 6.96 -28.81 23.99
N ASN A 131 6.26 -29.58 24.82
CA ASN A 131 6.91 -30.18 25.98
C ASN A 131 6.63 -31.68 26.18
N PRO A 132 7.39 -32.55 25.48
CA PRO A 132 7.69 -33.88 25.95
C PRO A 132 9.18 -33.99 26.37
N ALA A 133 9.73 -33.07 27.18
CA ALA A 133 10.99 -33.29 27.89
C ALA A 133 11.28 -32.20 28.96
N LEU A 134 10.56 -32.26 30.08
CA LEU A 134 11.12 -32.05 31.42
C LEU A 134 10.73 -33.27 32.27
#